data_AF-A0A6A6DDQ3-F1
#
_entry.id   AF-A0A6A6DDQ3-F1
#
_cell.length_a   1.000
_cell.length_b   1.000
_cell.length_c   1.000
_cell.angle_alpha   90.00
_cell.angle_beta   90.00
_cell.angle_gamma   90.00
#
_symmetry.space_group_name_H-M   'P 1'
#
loop_
_entity.id
_entity.type
_entity.pdbx_description
1 polymer ?
#
loop_
_entity_poly.entity_id
_entity_poly.type
_entity_poly.pdbx_seq_one_letter_code
_entity_poly.pdbx_strand_id
1 'polypeptide(L)'
;MDPASIALSEGREPNEPRTYTALSERHNVSHTTLWNRAHGLPSIREKAESQQYLTPTEEKALARYLIQMSDIGYPVLMKCIRSLAFIIARQRSATAVTIKPLDKNWPKAFEKRHPELHSRKSRYDNNIYDKITHWFEVIGKELQDPAIQTKNVYNMDETGVMLCMLSSVKVLISKNDSRNYRGAGVKRTMVTTIS
;
A
#
# COMPACT_ATOMS: atom_id res chain seq x y z
N MET A 1 3.06 -25.37 -2.54
CA MET A 1 2.48 -26.42 -3.40
C MET A 1 1.12 -26.81 -2.84
N ASP A 2 0.15 -27.10 -3.69
CA ASP A 2 -1.16 -27.56 -3.23
C ASP A 2 -1.12 -29.06 -2.83
N PRO A 3 -2.05 -29.55 -2.00
CA PRO A 3 -2.01 -30.91 -1.44
C PRO A 3 -1.91 -32.01 -2.51
N ALA A 4 -2.53 -31.81 -3.68
CA ALA A 4 -2.48 -32.77 -4.78
C ALA A 4 -1.10 -32.84 -5.44
N SER A 5 -0.39 -31.71 -5.58
CA SER A 5 0.98 -31.69 -6.10
C SER A 5 1.97 -32.32 -5.12
N ILE A 6 1.74 -32.15 -3.81
CA ILE A 6 2.53 -32.80 -2.75
C ILE A 6 2.32 -34.32 -2.79
N ALA A 7 1.07 -34.77 -2.87
CA ALA A 7 0.74 -36.19 -2.99
C ALA A 7 1.39 -36.87 -4.21
N LEU A 8 1.54 -36.15 -5.32
CA LEU A 8 2.20 -36.66 -6.53
C LEU A 8 3.73 -36.63 -6.45
N SER A 9 4.31 -35.74 -5.63
CA SER A 9 5.76 -35.62 -5.46
C SER A 9 6.31 -36.50 -4.34
N GLU A 10 5.48 -36.90 -3.37
CA GLU A 10 5.85 -37.84 -2.33
C GLU A 10 6.07 -39.25 -2.90
N GLY A 11 7.12 -39.90 -2.40
CA GLY A 11 7.46 -41.28 -2.77
C GLY A 11 6.35 -42.27 -2.41
N ARG A 12 6.24 -43.32 -3.22
CA ARG A 12 5.26 -44.39 -3.01
C ARG A 12 5.81 -45.44 -2.07
N GLU A 13 4.91 -46.04 -1.28
CA GLU A 13 5.26 -47.21 -0.49
C GLU A 13 5.43 -48.44 -1.41
N PRO A 14 6.35 -49.39 -1.09
CA PRO A 14 6.68 -50.52 -1.96
C PRO A 14 5.48 -51.41 -2.34
N ASN A 15 4.45 -51.45 -1.50
CA ASN A 15 3.26 -52.29 -1.67
C ASN A 15 2.01 -51.50 -2.09
N GLU A 16 2.13 -50.21 -2.42
CA GLU A 16 0.99 -49.35 -2.75
C GLU A 16 0.59 -49.52 -4.24
N PRO A 17 -0.71 -49.75 -4.55
CA PRO A 17 -1.17 -49.79 -5.93
C PRO A 17 -0.85 -48.50 -6.70
N ARG A 18 -0.44 -48.63 -7.97
CA ARG A 18 -0.12 -47.51 -8.87
C ARG A 18 -1.38 -46.81 -9.40
N THR A 19 -2.34 -46.52 -8.53
CA THR A 19 -3.62 -45.90 -8.88
C THR A 19 -3.83 -44.59 -8.14
N TYR A 20 -4.53 -43.64 -8.78
CA TYR A 20 -4.92 -42.39 -8.13
C TYR A 20 -5.88 -42.63 -6.96
N THR A 21 -6.58 -43.77 -6.92
CA THR A 21 -7.47 -44.16 -5.82
C THR A 21 -6.69 -44.40 -4.52
N ALA A 22 -5.61 -45.19 -4.57
CA ALA A 22 -4.75 -45.43 -3.41
C ALA A 22 -4.14 -44.11 -2.89
N LEU A 23 -3.68 -43.27 -3.82
CA LEU A 23 -3.12 -41.95 -3.49
C LEU A 23 -4.17 -40.99 -2.92
N SER A 24 -5.41 -41.07 -3.40
CA SER A 24 -6.56 -40.31 -2.90
C SER A 24 -6.90 -40.70 -1.46
N GLU A 25 -6.87 -42.00 -1.15
CA GLU A 25 -7.13 -42.52 0.20
C GLU A 25 -6.02 -42.13 1.17
N ARG A 26 -4.75 -42.25 0.75
CA ARG A 26 -3.57 -41.90 1.56
C ARG A 26 -3.52 -40.41 1.91
N HIS A 27 -3.71 -39.54 0.92
CA HIS A 27 -3.56 -38.09 1.11
C HIS A 27 -4.87 -37.37 1.40
N ASN A 28 -6.00 -38.09 1.39
CA ASN A 28 -7.34 -37.52 1.51
C ASN A 28 -7.60 -36.40 0.47
N VAL A 29 -7.13 -36.62 -0.76
CA VAL A 29 -7.29 -35.68 -1.89
C VAL A 29 -8.08 -36.36 -2.98
N SER A 30 -9.17 -35.74 -3.44
CA SER A 30 -10.02 -36.33 -4.49
C SER A 30 -9.24 -36.82 -5.71
N HIS A 31 -9.54 -38.05 -6.14
CA HIS A 31 -9.00 -38.68 -7.35
C HIS A 31 -8.98 -37.76 -8.58
N THR A 32 -10.06 -36.99 -8.81
CA THR A 32 -10.13 -36.07 -9.97
C THR A 32 -9.12 -34.92 -9.86
N THR A 33 -8.83 -34.47 -8.64
CA THR A 33 -7.84 -33.40 -8.41
C THR A 33 -6.42 -33.92 -8.65
N LEU A 34 -6.13 -35.15 -8.24
CA LEU A 34 -4.84 -35.81 -8.52
C LEU A 34 -4.65 -36.04 -10.02
N TRP A 35 -5.67 -36.55 -10.71
CA TRP A 35 -5.65 -36.71 -12.16
C TRP A 35 -5.39 -35.37 -12.86
N ASN A 36 -6.12 -34.31 -12.50
CA ASN A 36 -5.91 -32.97 -13.07
C ASN A 36 -4.46 -32.49 -12.90
N ARG A 37 -3.86 -32.67 -11.72
CA ARG A 37 -2.45 -32.27 -11.48
C ARG A 37 -1.45 -33.11 -12.25
N ALA A 38 -1.66 -34.42 -12.33
CA ALA A 38 -0.80 -35.31 -13.10
C ALA A 38 -0.83 -34.98 -14.60
N HIS A 39 -1.96 -34.44 -15.09
CA HIS A 39 -2.11 -33.93 -16.45
C HIS A 39 -1.71 -32.45 -16.62
N GLY A 40 -1.07 -31.84 -15.61
CA GLY A 40 -0.52 -30.48 -15.70
C GLY A 40 -1.55 -29.35 -15.59
N LEU A 41 -2.79 -29.64 -15.18
CA LEU A 41 -3.78 -28.58 -14.94
C LEU A 41 -3.41 -27.83 -13.64
N PRO A 42 -3.30 -26.49 -13.68
CA PRO A 42 -2.96 -25.71 -12.50
C PRO A 42 -4.09 -25.75 -11.48
N SER A 43 -3.74 -25.54 -10.21
CA SER A 43 -4.73 -25.38 -9.15
C SER A 43 -5.58 -24.16 -9.36
N ILE A 44 -6.75 -24.13 -8.71
CA ILE A 44 -7.61 -22.95 -8.71
C ILE A 44 -6.82 -21.74 -8.19
N ARG A 45 -5.93 -21.94 -7.21
CA ARG A 45 -5.06 -20.88 -6.65
C ARG A 45 -4.02 -20.41 -7.65
N GLU A 46 -3.27 -21.32 -8.26
CA GLU A 46 -2.25 -20.97 -9.27
C GLU A 46 -2.87 -20.33 -10.51
N LYS A 47 -4.05 -20.81 -10.92
CA LYS A 47 -4.83 -20.19 -12.00
C LYS A 47 -5.30 -18.78 -11.61
N ALA A 48 -5.72 -18.57 -10.37
CA ALA A 48 -6.09 -17.25 -9.90
C ALA A 48 -4.88 -16.31 -9.84
N GLU A 49 -3.71 -16.79 -9.40
CA GLU A 49 -2.45 -16.03 -9.38
C GLU A 49 -1.98 -15.65 -10.79
N SER A 50 -2.05 -16.57 -11.76
CA SER A 50 -1.66 -16.29 -13.15
C SER A 50 -2.59 -15.32 -13.87
N GLN A 51 -3.84 -15.20 -13.39
CA GLN A 51 -4.82 -14.24 -13.89
C GLN A 51 -4.75 -12.88 -13.17
N GLN A 52 -3.87 -12.71 -12.18
CA GLN A 52 -3.69 -11.43 -11.53
C GLN A 52 -3.09 -10.39 -12.48
N TYR A 53 -3.43 -9.13 -12.21
CA TYR A 53 -2.96 -8.01 -13.01
C TYR A 53 -1.44 -7.81 -12.89
N LEU A 54 -0.94 -7.88 -11.65
CA LEU A 54 0.48 -7.91 -11.35
C LEU A 54 0.91 -9.36 -11.12
N THR A 55 2.15 -9.68 -11.45
CA THR A 55 2.76 -10.94 -11.03
C THR A 55 2.95 -10.94 -9.51
N PRO A 56 3.00 -12.12 -8.85
CA PRO A 56 3.23 -12.20 -7.41
C PRO A 56 4.50 -11.46 -6.93
N THR A 57 5.55 -11.43 -7.76
CA THR A 57 6.81 -10.74 -7.46
C THR A 57 6.65 -9.22 -7.53
N GLU A 58 5.97 -8.70 -8.55
CA GLU A 58 5.63 -7.29 -8.69
C GLU A 58 4.71 -6.81 -7.57
N GLU A 59 3.70 -7.61 -7.23
CA GLU A 59 2.76 -7.27 -6.17
C GLU A 59 3.47 -7.18 -4.81
N LYS A 60 4.37 -8.14 -4.54
CA LYS A 60 5.25 -8.12 -3.35
C LYS A 60 6.21 -6.92 -3.34
N ALA A 61 6.76 -6.54 -4.50
CA ALA A 61 7.64 -5.37 -4.61
C ALA A 61 6.87 -4.07 -4.32
N LEU A 62 5.65 -3.94 -4.85
CA LEU A 62 4.77 -2.81 -4.56
C LEU A 62 4.42 -2.75 -3.06
N ALA A 63 4.10 -3.89 -2.43
CA ALA A 63 3.82 -3.94 -1.00
C ALA A 63 5.01 -3.45 -0.16
N ARG A 64 6.24 -3.92 -0.47
CA ARG A 64 7.47 -3.46 0.19
C ARG A 64 7.72 -1.97 0.01
N TYR A 65 7.51 -1.45 -1.19
CA TYR A 65 7.63 -0.01 -1.47
C TYR A 65 6.66 0.80 -0.61
N LEU A 66 5.41 0.36 -0.47
CA LEU A 66 4.40 1.04 0.36
C LEU A 66 4.77 1.06 1.85
N ILE A 67 5.33 -0.05 2.36
CA ILE A 67 5.85 -0.11 3.73
C ILE A 67 7.00 0.88 3.91
N GLN A 68 7.98 0.87 3.00
CA GLN A 68 9.13 1.78 3.06
C GLN A 68 8.69 3.25 3.01
N MET A 69 7.73 3.59 2.15
CA MET A 69 7.16 4.94 2.06
C MET A 69 6.46 5.37 3.37
N SER A 70 5.78 4.43 4.05
CA SER A 70 5.25 4.64 5.41
C SER A 70 6.37 4.92 6.41
N ASP A 71 7.43 4.10 6.37
CA ASP A 71 8.51 4.19 7.35
C ASP A 71 9.31 5.50 7.26
N ILE A 72 9.44 6.08 6.06
CA ILE A 72 10.06 7.41 5.85
C ILE A 72 9.12 8.58 6.15
N GLY A 73 7.86 8.33 6.52
CA GLY A 73 6.88 9.35 6.88
C GLY A 73 6.02 9.87 5.72
N TYR A 74 6.11 9.26 4.53
CA TYR A 74 5.37 9.66 3.33
C TYR A 74 4.42 8.54 2.84
N PRO A 75 3.39 8.18 3.61
CA PRO A 75 2.52 7.07 3.28
C PRO A 75 1.73 7.36 1.99
N VAL A 76 1.64 6.36 1.12
CA VAL A 76 1.05 6.52 -0.21
C VAL A 76 -0.47 6.54 -0.13
N LEU A 77 -1.08 7.47 -0.87
CA LEU A 77 -2.53 7.60 -0.95
C LEU A 77 -3.15 6.38 -1.66
N MET A 78 -4.26 5.87 -1.12
CA MET A 78 -5.02 4.74 -1.67
C MET A 78 -5.42 4.97 -3.14
N LYS A 79 -5.69 6.23 -3.51
CA LYS A 79 -6.04 6.61 -4.90
C LYS A 79 -4.90 6.40 -5.90
N CYS A 80 -3.65 6.49 -5.45
CA CYS A 80 -2.46 6.38 -6.30
C CYS A 80 -2.06 4.92 -6.56
N ILE A 81 -2.53 3.96 -5.75
CA ILE A 81 -2.14 2.55 -5.86
C ILE A 81 -2.50 1.97 -7.24
N ARG A 82 -3.67 2.32 -7.79
CA ARG A 82 -4.06 1.88 -9.15
C ARG A 82 -3.09 2.40 -10.21
N SER A 83 -2.65 3.65 -10.07
CA SER A 83 -1.68 4.26 -10.99
C SER A 83 -0.31 3.59 -10.87
N LEU A 84 0.15 3.30 -9.66
CA LEU A 84 1.40 2.56 -9.44
C LEU A 84 1.36 1.16 -10.06
N ALA A 85 0.28 0.41 -9.82
CA ALA A 85 0.10 -0.91 -10.43
C ALA A 85 0.06 -0.82 -11.97
N PHE A 86 -0.62 0.19 -12.53
CA PHE A 86 -0.65 0.42 -13.97
C PHE A 86 0.74 0.73 -14.54
N ILE A 87 1.53 1.56 -13.85
CA ILE A 87 2.92 1.87 -14.26
C ILE A 87 3.77 0.59 -14.28
N ILE A 88 3.69 -0.25 -13.25
CA ILE A 88 4.43 -1.51 -13.18
C ILE A 88 4.04 -2.43 -14.35
N ALA A 89 2.73 -2.64 -14.56
CA ALA A 89 2.26 -3.47 -15.66
C ALA A 89 2.68 -2.92 -17.03
N ARG A 90 2.70 -1.59 -17.20
CA ARG A 90 3.18 -0.93 -18.41
C ARG A 90 4.66 -1.13 -18.66
N GLN A 91 5.48 -1.11 -17.62
CA GLN A 91 6.91 -1.38 -17.76
C GLN A 91 7.19 -2.84 -18.15
N ARG A 92 6.39 -3.79 -17.64
CA ARG A 92 6.48 -5.20 -18.04
C ARG A 92 6.11 -5.39 -19.51
N SER A 93 5.06 -4.73 -19.97
CA SER A 93 4.60 -4.78 -21.36
C SER A 93 5.22 -3.63 -22.18
N ALA A 94 6.53 -3.72 -22.44
CA ALA A 94 7.22 -2.78 -23.33
C ALA A 94 6.66 -2.80 -24.77
N THR A 95 5.94 -3.86 -25.14
CA THR A 95 5.17 -3.99 -26.38
C THR A 95 3.73 -3.50 -26.20
N ALA A 96 3.18 -2.90 -27.27
CA ALA A 96 1.89 -2.20 -27.35
C ALA A 96 0.62 -3.05 -27.08
N VAL A 97 0.64 -3.91 -26.06
CA VAL A 97 -0.55 -4.56 -25.53
C VAL A 97 -1.37 -3.52 -24.80
N THR A 98 -2.66 -3.41 -25.15
CA THR A 98 -3.61 -2.53 -24.49
C THR A 98 -3.81 -3.00 -23.05
N ILE A 99 -3.12 -2.36 -22.11
CA ILE A 99 -3.25 -2.68 -20.70
C ILE A 99 -4.61 -2.17 -20.23
N LYS A 100 -5.48 -3.11 -19.85
CA LYS A 100 -6.81 -2.78 -19.34
C LYS A 100 -6.68 -1.91 -18.09
N PRO A 101 -7.49 -0.85 -17.95
CA PRO A 101 -7.51 -0.05 -16.74
C PRO A 101 -7.98 -0.89 -15.54
N LEU A 102 -7.40 -0.61 -14.36
CA LEU A 102 -7.75 -1.29 -13.12
C LEU A 102 -9.16 -0.95 -12.65
N ASP A 103 -9.88 -1.98 -12.21
CA ASP A 103 -11.14 -1.83 -11.49
C ASP A 103 -10.95 -0.91 -10.25
N LYS A 104 -11.96 -0.09 -9.96
CA LYS A 104 -12.05 0.74 -8.75
C LYS A 104 -11.85 -0.06 -7.46
N ASN A 105 -12.19 -1.35 -7.45
CA ASN A 105 -12.07 -2.23 -6.27
C ASN A 105 -10.68 -2.88 -6.12
N TRP A 106 -9.81 -2.75 -7.12
CA TRP A 106 -8.49 -3.41 -7.09
C TRP A 106 -7.64 -3.05 -5.85
N PRO A 107 -7.57 -1.79 -5.37
CA PRO A 107 -6.80 -1.46 -4.17
C PRO A 107 -7.31 -2.16 -2.90
N LYS A 108 -8.63 -2.34 -2.76
CA LYS A 108 -9.20 -3.09 -1.64
C LYS A 108 -8.84 -4.57 -1.71
N ALA A 109 -8.85 -5.14 -2.92
CA ALA A 109 -8.45 -6.53 -3.13
C ALA A 109 -6.95 -6.73 -2.84
N PHE A 110 -6.11 -5.77 -3.22
CA PHE A 110 -4.69 -5.72 -2.89
C PHE A 110 -4.46 -5.66 -1.37
N GLU A 111 -5.13 -4.76 -0.65
CA GLU A 111 -5.07 -4.70 0.82
C GLU A 111 -5.47 -6.03 1.47
N LYS A 112 -6.50 -6.72 0.95
CA LYS A 112 -6.93 -8.03 1.46
C LYS A 112 -5.86 -9.13 1.23
N ARG A 113 -5.08 -9.05 0.16
CA ARG A 113 -4.00 -10.01 -0.15
C ARG A 113 -2.73 -9.75 0.67
N HIS A 114 -2.55 -8.51 1.13
CA HIS A 114 -1.36 -8.05 1.86
C HIS A 114 -1.72 -7.60 3.29
N PRO A 115 -1.94 -8.53 4.24
CA PRO A 115 -2.32 -8.21 5.62
C PRO A 115 -1.25 -7.43 6.40
N GLU A 116 -0.02 -7.36 5.89
CA GLU A 116 1.04 -6.48 6.37
C GLU A 116 0.74 -4.99 6.16
N LEU A 117 -0.17 -4.67 5.23
CA LEU A 117 -0.62 -3.32 4.93
C LEU A 117 -2.02 -3.10 5.49
N HIS A 118 -2.28 -1.89 5.97
CA HIS A 118 -3.60 -1.49 6.41
C HIS A 118 -3.94 -0.08 5.94
N SER A 119 -5.18 0.12 5.52
CA SER A 119 -5.68 1.43 5.13
C SER A 119 -6.06 2.26 6.36
N ARG A 120 -5.37 3.39 6.53
CA ARG A 120 -5.66 4.35 7.58
C ARG A 120 -6.14 5.66 6.99
N LYS A 121 -7.09 6.30 7.66
CA LYS A 121 -7.44 7.69 7.35
C LYS A 121 -6.34 8.60 7.91
N SER A 122 -5.65 9.29 7.01
CA SER A 122 -4.62 10.28 7.31
C SER A 122 -5.09 11.66 6.86
N ARG A 123 -4.55 12.69 7.51
CA ARG A 123 -4.71 14.09 7.12
C ARG A 123 -3.51 14.42 6.25
N TYR A 124 -3.72 14.57 4.95
CA TYR A 124 -2.64 14.79 3.98
C TYR A 124 -2.46 16.30 3.74
N ASP A 125 -1.30 16.85 4.11
CA ASP A 125 -0.98 18.26 3.88
C ASP A 125 -0.22 18.41 2.56
N ASN A 126 -0.91 18.88 1.53
CA ASN A 126 -0.40 18.91 0.17
C ASN A 126 0.40 20.17 -0.16
N ASN A 127 0.57 21.10 0.79
CA ASN A 127 0.83 22.49 0.39
C ASN A 127 1.66 23.29 1.40
N ILE A 128 2.60 22.65 2.09
CA ILE A 128 3.47 23.32 3.06
C ILE A 128 4.70 23.93 2.40
N TYR A 129 5.31 23.26 1.42
CA TYR A 129 6.62 23.65 0.89
C TYR A 129 6.63 25.05 0.26
N ASP A 130 5.79 25.30 -0.74
CA ASP A 130 5.74 26.62 -1.43
C ASP A 130 5.37 27.75 -0.47
N LYS A 131 4.53 27.45 0.53
CA LYS A 131 4.13 28.42 1.55
C LYS A 131 5.27 28.76 2.51
N ILE A 132 6.06 27.76 2.91
CA ILE A 132 7.23 27.97 3.77
C ILE A 132 8.29 28.76 3.01
N THR A 133 8.58 28.40 1.76
CA THR A 133 9.57 29.11 0.93
C THR A 133 9.17 30.57 0.74
N HIS A 134 7.93 30.83 0.32
CA HIS A 134 7.43 32.20 0.17
C HIS A 134 7.44 32.99 1.49
N TRP A 135 7.10 32.36 2.60
CA TRP A 135 7.15 33.01 3.91
C TRP A 135 8.57 33.43 4.29
N PHE A 136 9.58 32.57 4.08
CA PHE A 136 10.98 32.92 4.32
C PHE A 136 11.50 34.00 3.37
N GLU A 137 11.05 34.02 2.11
CA GLU A 137 11.39 35.10 1.16
C GLU A 137 10.87 36.47 1.61
N VAL A 138 9.66 36.51 2.16
CA VAL A 138 9.03 37.76 2.63
C VAL A 138 9.66 38.22 3.95
N ILE A 139 9.69 37.36 4.97
CA ILE A 139 10.24 37.70 6.29
C ILE A 139 11.75 37.94 6.23
N GLY A 140 12.46 37.22 5.38
CA GLY A 140 13.90 37.40 5.19
C GLY A 140 14.27 38.80 4.70
N LYS A 141 13.42 39.46 3.91
CA LYS A 141 13.65 40.85 3.47
C LYS A 141 13.44 41.85 4.60
N GLU A 142 12.36 41.69 5.37
CA GLU A 142 12.04 42.57 6.49
C GLU A 142 13.11 42.50 7.59
N LEU A 143 13.64 41.31 7.88
CA LEU A 143 14.69 41.14 8.90
C LEU A 143 16.06 41.74 8.51
N GLN A 144 16.24 42.17 7.25
CA GLN A 144 17.45 42.89 6.81
C GLN A 144 17.33 44.42 6.98
N ASP A 145 16.16 44.93 7.37
CA ASP A 145 15.97 46.35 7.64
C ASP A 145 16.76 46.75 8.90
N PRO A 146 17.72 47.69 8.81
CA PRO A 146 18.49 48.16 9.96
C PRO A 146 17.64 48.84 11.05
N ALA A 147 16.39 49.22 10.76
CA ALA A 147 15.44 49.69 11.75
C ALA A 147 14.95 48.59 12.71
N ILE A 148 15.03 47.32 12.29
CA ILE A 148 14.60 46.15 13.08
C ILE A 148 15.83 45.57 13.80
N GLN A 149 16.03 45.99 15.05
CA GLN A 149 17.10 45.47 15.89
C GLN A 149 16.80 44.03 16.32
N THR A 150 17.78 43.14 16.25
CA THR A 150 17.64 41.71 16.60
C THR A 150 17.10 41.47 18.01
N LYS A 151 17.38 42.36 18.96
CA LYS A 151 16.83 42.31 20.34
C LYS A 151 15.32 42.56 20.43
N ASN A 152 14.70 43.08 19.37
CA ASN A 152 13.26 43.36 19.31
C ASN A 152 12.49 42.26 18.54
N VAL A 153 13.16 41.16 18.18
CA VAL A 153 12.52 40.01 17.54
C VAL A 153 12.02 39.07 18.63
N TYR A 154 10.72 39.08 18.87
CA TYR A 154 10.06 38.21 19.83
C TYR A 154 9.31 37.10 19.11
N ASN A 155 9.39 35.88 19.65
CA ASN A 155 8.51 34.81 19.22
C ASN A 155 7.15 35.00 19.90
N MET A 156 6.10 35.11 19.10
CA MET A 156 4.72 35.04 19.58
C MET A 156 4.15 33.72 19.11
N ASP A 157 4.02 32.73 19.99
CA ASP A 157 3.39 31.46 19.69
C ASP A 157 1.96 31.42 20.24
N GLU A 158 1.00 31.17 19.35
CA GLU A 158 -0.39 30.98 19.72
C GLU A 158 -0.67 29.48 19.86
N THR A 159 -1.07 29.04 21.04
CA THR A 159 -1.56 27.66 21.23
C THR A 159 -3.06 27.59 20.93
N GLY A 160 -3.41 27.20 19.71
CA GLY A 160 -4.80 27.02 19.31
C GLY A 160 -5.31 25.59 19.55
N VAL A 161 -6.43 25.45 20.26
CA VAL A 161 -7.16 24.17 20.40
C VAL A 161 -8.19 24.04 19.28
N MET A 162 -8.09 22.98 18.46
CA MET A 162 -8.88 22.83 17.24
C MET A 162 -10.21 22.08 17.48
N LEU A 163 -11.34 22.71 17.16
CA LEU A 163 -12.69 22.18 17.43
C LEU A 163 -13.38 21.39 16.30
N CYS A 164 -12.88 21.38 15.05
CA CYS A 164 -13.60 20.74 13.91
C CYS A 164 -12.73 19.82 13.01
N MET A 165 -13.37 18.78 12.45
CA MET A 165 -12.78 17.64 11.72
C MET A 165 -12.21 18.00 10.33
N LEU A 166 -11.01 17.47 10.04
CA LEU A 166 -10.30 17.64 8.77
C LEU A 166 -10.73 16.63 7.70
N SER A 167 -10.61 17.02 6.42
CA SER A 167 -10.81 16.14 5.27
C SER A 167 -9.85 14.95 5.37
N SER A 168 -10.43 13.76 5.55
CA SER A 168 -9.66 12.53 5.74
C SER A 168 -9.37 11.88 4.39
N VAL A 169 -8.08 11.67 4.08
CA VAL A 169 -7.64 10.92 2.90
C VAL A 169 -7.22 9.53 3.36
N LYS A 170 -7.56 8.49 2.59
CA LYS A 170 -7.09 7.13 2.90
C LYS A 170 -5.68 6.94 2.37
N VAL A 171 -4.77 6.52 3.25
CA VAL A 171 -3.39 6.11 2.94
C VAL A 171 -3.22 4.63 3.28
N LEU A 172 -2.27 3.98 2.62
CA LEU A 172 -1.84 2.64 2.99
C LEU A 172 -0.58 2.75 3.84
N ILE A 173 -0.57 2.09 5.00
CA ILE A 173 0.53 2.08 5.94
C ILE A 173 0.88 0.66 6.35
N SER A 174 2.07 0.47 6.91
CA SER A 174 2.42 -0.77 7.60
C SER A 174 1.49 -0.99 8.79
N LYS A 175 1.09 -2.25 9.04
CA LYS A 175 0.22 -2.61 10.17
C LYS A 175 0.77 -2.18 11.54
N ASN A 176 2.10 -2.12 11.67
CA ASN A 176 2.78 -1.77 12.91
C ASN A 176 3.05 -0.25 13.05
N ASP A 177 2.63 0.56 12.08
CA ASP A 177 2.89 1.99 12.10
C ASP A 177 1.88 2.74 12.99
N SER A 178 2.36 3.16 14.16
CA SER A 178 1.60 3.93 15.16
C SER A 178 1.65 5.45 14.93
N ARG A 179 2.42 5.94 13.94
CA ARG A 179 2.64 7.37 13.75
C ARG A 179 1.35 8.09 13.39
N ASN A 180 1.18 9.29 13.93
CA ASN A 180 0.06 10.17 13.60
C ASN A 180 0.47 11.10 12.46
N TYR A 181 0.00 10.79 11.26
CA TYR A 181 0.16 11.67 10.10
C TYR A 181 -0.80 12.87 10.23
N ARG A 182 -0.27 13.99 10.73
CA ARG A 182 -1.00 15.27 10.85
C ARG A 182 -0.80 16.10 9.57
N GLY A 183 -1.89 16.66 9.08
CA GLY A 183 -1.94 17.74 8.08
C GLY A 183 -3.08 18.67 8.43
N ALA A 184 -3.09 19.90 7.95
CA ALA A 184 -4.06 20.93 8.31
C ALA A 184 -4.90 21.47 7.13
N GLY A 185 -6.14 21.93 7.43
CA GLY A 185 -7.05 22.69 6.54
C GLY A 185 -8.47 22.09 6.49
N VAL A 186 -9.57 22.76 6.87
CA VAL A 186 -10.12 24.08 6.46
C VAL A 186 -11.09 24.62 7.54
N LYS A 187 -11.37 25.94 7.55
CA LYS A 187 -12.17 26.76 8.50
C LYS A 187 -12.10 26.27 9.94
N ARG A 188 -11.03 26.71 10.59
CA ARG A 188 -10.76 26.44 11.99
C ARG A 188 -11.64 27.39 12.82
N THR A 189 -12.62 26.85 13.53
CA THR A 189 -13.05 27.51 14.78
C THR A 189 -11.95 27.22 15.78
N MET A 190 -11.06 28.19 15.96
CA MET A 190 -10.00 28.16 16.96
C MET A 190 -10.49 28.94 18.17
N VAL A 191 -10.28 28.38 19.36
CA VAL A 191 -10.29 29.19 20.58
C VAL A 191 -8.85 29.50 20.90
N THR A 192 -8.56 30.78 21.00
CA THR A 192 -7.22 31.32 21.13
C THR A 192 -6.97 31.75 22.56
N THR A 193 -5.89 31.26 23.16
CA THR A 193 -5.31 31.83 24.38
C THR A 193 -3.94 32.37 24.02
N ILE A 194 -3.69 33.64 24.36
CA ILE A 194 -2.41 34.32 24.14
C ILE A 194 -1.66 34.27 25.48
N SER A 195 -0.40 33.84 25.46
CA SER A 195 0.53 33.81 26.61
C SER A 195 1.71 34.72 26.38
#